data_AF-X1M218-F1
#
_entry.id   AF-X1M218-F1
#
_cell.length_a   1.000
_cell.length_b   1.000
_cell.length_c   1.000
_cell.angle_alpha   90.00
_cell.angle_beta   90.00
_cell.angle_gamma   90.00
#
_symmetry.space_group_name_H-M   'P 1'
#
loop_
_entity.id
_entity.type
_entity.pdbx_description
1 polymer ?
#
loop_
_entity_poly.entity_id
_entity_poly.type
_entity_poly.pdbx_seq_one_letter_code
_entity_poly.pdbx_strand_id
1 'polypeptide(L)'
;MLLVKMNVITKNMPNDWKDLQQQVSQILQECGLETDLERSIETARGSVEIDVYAEDKTQTPYVIYLCECKRWTSSVPQTIVHAFRTVVTDYGANFGLLISSRAFQSGAYEAAKNTNMRLLNWIEFQELFVERWINNYMLPRIYREADPLIEYTEPVNSRIFRKADALEKEKQQRFITLREQYQFLAYFALHISIQSSLAASFISAPIFKRPIPELPIKKG
;
A
#
# COMPACT_ATOMS: atom_id res chain seq x y z
N MET A 1 16.94 -11.97 10.57
CA MET A 1 15.54 -11.53 10.37
C MET A 1 15.31 -11.38 8.88
N LEU A 2 14.91 -12.46 8.20
CA LEU A 2 14.60 -12.45 6.78
C LEU A 2 13.23 -11.78 6.62
N LEU A 3 13.22 -10.45 6.52
CA LEU A 3 12.14 -9.75 5.85
C LEU A 3 12.20 -10.23 4.41
N VAL A 4 11.29 -11.11 4.02
CA VAL A 4 10.95 -11.28 2.60
C VAL A 4 10.59 -9.89 2.13
N LYS A 5 11.48 -9.28 1.34
CA LYS A 5 11.23 -8.00 0.69
C LYS A 5 10.05 -8.22 -0.26
N MET A 6 8.84 -7.96 0.24
CA MET A 6 7.65 -7.97 -0.59
C MET A 6 7.75 -6.73 -1.47
N ASN A 7 8.32 -6.91 -2.65
CA ASN A 7 8.54 -5.82 -3.61
C ASN A 7 7.30 -5.58 -4.49
N VAL A 8 6.33 -6.49 -4.48
CA VAL A 8 5.12 -6.41 -5.32
C VAL A 8 3.87 -6.68 -4.50
N ILE A 9 2.78 -5.99 -4.85
CA ILE A 9 1.47 -6.08 -4.19
C ILE A 9 0.75 -7.35 -4.65
N THR A 10 0.84 -7.68 -5.94
CA THR A 10 0.22 -8.85 -6.57
C THR A 10 1.15 -9.46 -7.62
N LYS A 11 1.09 -10.79 -7.74
CA LYS A 11 1.78 -11.53 -8.81
C LYS A 11 0.97 -11.62 -10.10
N ASN A 12 -0.32 -11.26 -10.05
CA ASN A 12 -1.20 -11.33 -11.21
C ASN A 12 -0.83 -10.20 -12.20
N MET A 13 -0.69 -10.57 -13.47
CA MET A 13 -0.47 -9.62 -14.55
C MET A 13 -1.84 -9.15 -15.08
N PRO A 14 -1.98 -7.87 -15.44
CA PRO A 14 -3.19 -7.38 -16.07
C PRO A 14 -3.49 -8.09 -17.40
N ASN A 15 -4.74 -8.50 -17.56
CA ASN A 15 -5.24 -9.30 -18.67
C ASN A 15 -5.38 -8.51 -19.97
N ASP A 16 -5.65 -7.21 -19.89
CA ASP A 16 -5.70 -6.25 -20.98
C ASP A 16 -5.41 -4.81 -20.51
N TRP A 17 -5.54 -3.83 -21.40
CA TRP A 17 -5.27 -2.42 -21.07
C TRP A 17 -6.29 -1.85 -20.09
N LYS A 18 -7.54 -2.33 -20.14
CA LYS A 18 -8.63 -1.90 -19.26
C LYS A 18 -8.48 -2.51 -17.88
N ASP A 19 -8.03 -3.76 -17.79
CA ASP A 19 -7.65 -4.38 -16.53
C ASP A 19 -6.43 -3.67 -15.91
N LEU A 20 -5.47 -3.22 -16.73
CA LEU A 20 -4.31 -2.45 -16.25
C LEU A 20 -4.73 -1.13 -15.59
N GLN A 21 -5.57 -0.31 -16.25
CA GLN A 21 -6.01 0.96 -15.64
C GLN A 21 -6.84 0.73 -14.37
N GLN A 22 -7.67 -0.33 -14.35
CA GLN A 22 -8.47 -0.69 -13.17
C GLN A 22 -7.57 -1.08 -11.99
N GLN A 23 -6.56 -1.92 -12.21
CA GLN A 23 -5.65 -2.32 -11.14
C GLN A 23 -4.72 -1.19 -10.68
N VAL A 24 -4.27 -0.31 -11.59
CA VAL A 24 -3.55 0.91 -11.23
C VAL A 24 -4.41 1.79 -10.32
N SER A 25 -5.66 2.05 -10.70
CA SER A 25 -6.60 2.84 -9.91
C SER A 25 -6.86 2.21 -8.55
N GLN A 26 -7.10 0.89 -8.49
CA GLN A 26 -7.31 0.17 -7.23
C GLN A 26 -6.10 0.30 -6.29
N ILE A 27 -4.89 0.08 -6.77
CA ILE A 27 -3.68 0.18 -5.94
C ILE A 27 -3.52 1.60 -5.38
N LEU A 28 -3.79 2.63 -6.19
CA LEU A 28 -3.72 4.02 -5.74
C LEU A 28 -4.82 4.35 -4.72
N GLN A 29 -6.04 3.84 -4.89
CA GLN A 29 -7.11 3.95 -3.88
C GLN A 29 -6.74 3.26 -2.57
N GLU A 30 -6.20 2.05 -2.63
CA GLU A 30 -5.71 1.30 -1.48
C GLU A 30 -4.52 2.02 -0.81
N CYS A 31 -3.71 2.76 -1.57
CA CYS A 31 -2.71 3.68 -1.02
C CYS A 31 -3.30 4.93 -0.34
N GLY A 32 -4.63 5.11 -0.37
CA GLY A 32 -5.33 6.24 0.24
C GLY A 32 -5.40 7.49 -0.65
N LEU A 33 -5.24 7.36 -1.97
CA LEU A 33 -5.47 8.45 -2.92
C LEU A 33 -6.93 8.43 -3.39
N GLU A 34 -7.46 9.59 -3.73
CA GLU A 34 -8.71 9.67 -4.48
C GLU A 34 -8.42 9.47 -5.96
N THR A 35 -9.18 8.60 -6.65
CA THR A 35 -8.92 8.30 -8.06
C THR A 35 -10.20 8.30 -8.90
N ASP A 36 -10.03 8.70 -10.16
CA ASP A 36 -11.07 8.65 -11.20
C ASP A 36 -10.49 7.93 -12.42
N LEU A 37 -11.27 7.02 -13.02
CA LEU A 37 -10.93 6.38 -14.30
C LEU A 37 -11.46 7.23 -15.47
N GLU A 38 -10.72 7.24 -16.58
CA GLU A 38 -11.16 7.87 -17.85
C GLU A 38 -11.64 9.32 -17.63
N ARG A 39 -10.89 10.07 -16.82
CA ARG A 39 -11.27 11.41 -16.41
C ARG A 39 -10.91 12.41 -17.49
N SER A 40 -11.92 13.14 -17.98
CA SER A 40 -11.71 14.35 -18.78
C SER A 40 -11.18 15.49 -17.89
N ILE A 41 -10.02 16.03 -18.25
CA ILE A 41 -9.36 17.14 -17.57
C ILE A 41 -9.18 18.33 -18.52
N GLU A 42 -9.34 19.54 -17.99
CA GLU A 42 -9.07 20.77 -18.74
C GLU A 42 -7.59 21.13 -18.64
N THR A 43 -6.96 21.36 -19.79
CA THR A 43 -5.55 21.78 -19.89
C THR A 43 -5.44 23.12 -20.60
N ALA A 44 -4.25 23.71 -20.61
CA ALA A 44 -3.98 24.95 -21.36
C ALA A 44 -4.29 24.87 -22.86
N ARG A 45 -4.42 23.66 -23.44
CA ARG A 45 -4.67 23.42 -24.88
C ARG A 45 -6.03 22.79 -25.17
N GLY A 46 -6.90 22.70 -24.16
CA GLY A 46 -8.22 22.08 -24.25
C GLY A 46 -8.35 20.84 -23.38
N SER A 47 -9.45 20.11 -23.58
CA SER A 47 -9.80 18.95 -22.77
C SER A 47 -9.09 17.69 -23.27
N VAL A 48 -8.56 16.88 -22.34
CA VAL A 48 -7.91 15.60 -22.60
C VAL A 48 -8.46 14.55 -21.63
N GLU A 49 -8.67 13.33 -22.09
CA GLU A 49 -9.02 12.19 -21.23
C GLU A 49 -7.76 11.50 -20.71
N ILE A 50 -7.71 11.24 -19.41
CA ILE A 50 -6.61 10.51 -18.74
C ILE A 50 -7.13 9.17 -18.23
N ASP A 51 -6.37 8.10 -18.48
CA ASP A 51 -6.76 6.73 -18.10
C ASP A 51 -7.02 6.60 -16.59
N VAL A 52 -6.12 7.14 -15.75
CA VAL A 52 -6.32 7.24 -14.29
C VAL A 52 -5.84 8.60 -13.77
N TYR A 53 -6.77 9.37 -13.23
CA TYR A 53 -6.46 10.53 -12.39
C TYR A 53 -6.34 10.08 -10.94
N ALA A 54 -5.31 10.55 -10.22
CA ALA A 54 -5.21 10.33 -8.79
C ALA A 54 -4.71 11.57 -8.04
N GLU A 55 -5.28 11.81 -6.87
CA GLU A 55 -4.95 12.94 -6.01
C GLU A 55 -4.66 12.47 -4.58
N ASP A 56 -3.49 12.85 -4.08
CA ASP A 56 -3.08 12.65 -2.69
C ASP A 56 -3.37 13.91 -1.87
N LYS A 57 -4.52 13.88 -1.18
CA LYS A 57 -4.97 14.96 -0.30
C LYS A 57 -4.34 14.94 1.10
N THR A 58 -3.49 13.94 1.40
CA THR A 58 -2.77 13.87 2.69
C THR A 58 -1.58 14.84 2.74
N GLN A 59 -1.15 15.34 1.58
CA GLN A 59 -0.07 16.33 1.44
C GLN A 59 -0.64 17.74 1.35
N THR A 60 0.18 18.75 1.64
CA THR A 60 -0.19 20.16 1.40
C THR A 60 1.01 20.89 0.78
N PRO A 61 0.92 21.32 -0.50
CA PRO A 61 -0.23 21.20 -1.40
C PRO A 61 -0.54 19.75 -1.80
N TYR A 62 -1.74 19.50 -2.33
CA TYR A 62 -2.12 18.19 -2.84
C TYR A 62 -1.16 17.73 -3.95
N VAL A 63 -0.89 16.43 -4.00
CA VAL A 63 -0.03 15.83 -5.01
C VAL A 63 -0.90 15.12 -6.04
N ILE A 64 -0.80 15.54 -7.30
CA ILE A 64 -1.58 15.00 -8.40
C ILE A 64 -0.72 14.06 -9.25
N TYR A 65 -1.27 12.89 -9.55
CA TYR A 65 -0.72 11.89 -10.45
C TYR A 65 -1.66 11.74 -11.64
N LEU A 66 -1.16 12.00 -12.84
CA LEU A 66 -1.84 11.57 -14.06
C LEU A 66 -1.20 10.27 -14.51
N CYS A 67 -2.00 9.24 -14.75
CA CYS A 67 -1.51 7.95 -15.20
C CYS A 67 -2.07 7.59 -16.56
N GLU A 68 -1.20 7.10 -17.42
CA GLU A 68 -1.53 6.61 -18.75
C GLU A 68 -1.09 5.14 -18.87
N CYS A 69 -2.02 4.27 -19.25
CA CYS A 69 -1.87 2.82 -19.27
C CYS A 69 -1.79 2.30 -20.71
N LYS A 70 -0.62 1.81 -21.13
CA LYS A 70 -0.41 1.32 -22.51
C LYS A 70 -0.05 -0.16 -22.52
N ARG A 71 -0.89 -0.98 -23.13
CA ARG A 71 -0.63 -2.42 -23.33
C ARG A 71 -0.31 -2.75 -24.78
N TRP A 72 0.84 -2.27 -25.26
CA TRP A 72 1.24 -2.43 -26.67
C TRP A 72 2.07 -3.69 -26.89
N THR A 73 2.00 -4.22 -28.13
CA THR A 73 2.85 -5.34 -28.57
C THR A 73 4.28 -4.89 -28.89
N SER A 74 4.53 -3.60 -29.08
CA SER A 74 5.86 -3.02 -29.32
C SER A 74 6.26 -2.06 -28.19
N SER A 75 7.55 -1.75 -28.12
CA SER A 75 8.06 -0.78 -27.14
C SER A 75 7.44 0.60 -27.38
N VAL A 76 7.07 1.28 -26.30
CA VAL A 76 6.43 2.60 -26.37
C VAL A 76 7.44 3.63 -26.92
N PRO A 77 7.08 4.38 -27.98
CA PRO A 77 7.99 5.33 -28.61
C PRO A 77 8.08 6.66 -27.88
N GLN A 78 9.17 7.39 -28.11
CA GLN A 78 9.44 8.69 -27.47
C GLN A 78 8.33 9.74 -27.72
N THR A 79 7.63 9.65 -28.85
CA THR A 79 6.56 10.58 -29.21
C THR A 79 5.38 10.53 -28.22
N ILE A 80 5.07 9.34 -27.69
CA ILE A 80 4.03 9.16 -26.67
C ILE A 80 4.46 9.80 -25.35
N VAL A 81 5.73 9.64 -24.96
CA VAL A 81 6.26 10.30 -23.77
C VAL A 81 6.21 11.83 -23.90
N HIS A 82 6.58 12.37 -25.05
CA HIS A 82 6.51 13.82 -25.30
C HIS A 82 5.07 14.36 -25.27
N ALA A 83 4.13 13.65 -25.89
CA ALA A 83 2.73 14.03 -25.88
C ALA A 83 2.18 14.03 -24.44
N PHE A 84 2.38 12.94 -23.71
CA PHE A 84 1.88 12.83 -22.35
C PHE A 84 2.53 13.82 -21.38
N ARG A 85 3.84 14.07 -21.51
CA ARG A 85 4.53 15.12 -20.74
C ARG A 85 3.90 16.50 -20.94
N THR A 86 3.47 16.80 -22.16
CA THR A 86 2.79 18.07 -22.47
C THR A 86 1.48 18.17 -21.70
N VAL A 87 0.68 17.10 -21.66
CA VAL A 87 -0.56 17.05 -20.86
C VAL A 87 -0.29 17.26 -19.37
N VAL A 88 0.71 16.55 -18.81
CA VAL A 88 1.12 16.68 -17.41
C VAL A 88 1.54 18.11 -17.06
N THR A 89 2.28 18.75 -17.97
CA THR A 89 2.74 20.14 -17.80
C THR A 89 1.59 21.13 -17.93
N ASP A 90 0.75 20.98 -18.95
CA ASP A 90 -0.37 21.89 -19.27
C ASP A 90 -1.52 21.79 -18.24
N TYR A 91 -1.63 20.67 -17.51
CA TYR A 91 -2.53 20.53 -16.36
C TYR A 91 -1.90 21.01 -15.04
N GLY A 92 -0.56 20.94 -14.92
CA GLY A 92 0.16 21.26 -13.68
C GLY A 92 0.20 20.11 -12.67
N ALA A 93 0.17 18.86 -13.14
CA ALA A 93 0.28 17.69 -12.27
C ALA A 93 1.71 17.50 -11.72
N ASN A 94 1.81 17.00 -10.49
CA ASN A 94 3.11 16.75 -9.85
C ASN A 94 3.86 15.59 -10.50
N PHE A 95 3.14 14.54 -10.91
CA PHE A 95 3.72 13.35 -11.55
C PHE A 95 2.91 12.89 -12.76
N GLY A 96 3.62 12.48 -13.79
CA GLY A 96 3.06 11.72 -14.91
C GLY A 96 3.57 10.29 -14.90
N LEU A 97 2.68 9.32 -14.73
CA LEU A 97 3.04 7.89 -14.70
C LEU A 97 2.61 7.24 -16.02
N LEU A 98 3.57 6.85 -16.85
CA LEU A 98 3.28 6.06 -18.06
C LEU A 98 3.55 4.61 -17.73
N ILE A 99 2.49 3.82 -17.54
CA ILE A 99 2.57 2.41 -17.16
C ILE A 99 2.38 1.54 -18.40
N SER A 100 3.32 0.64 -18.66
CA SER A 100 3.30 -0.24 -19.82
C SER A 100 3.52 -1.70 -19.47
N SER A 101 2.86 -2.61 -20.19
CA SER A 101 3.15 -4.05 -20.09
C SER A 101 4.49 -4.45 -20.71
N ARG A 102 5.10 -3.57 -21.51
CA ARG A 102 6.39 -3.77 -22.18
C ARG A 102 7.35 -2.61 -21.93
N ALA A 103 8.63 -2.84 -22.23
CA ALA A 103 9.68 -1.83 -22.10
C ALA A 103 9.46 -0.61 -23.02
N PHE A 104 10.14 0.48 -22.71
CA PHE A 104 10.14 1.71 -23.50
C PHE A 104 11.36 1.73 -24.44
N GLN A 105 11.30 2.52 -25.52
CA GLN A 105 12.47 2.76 -26.37
C GLN A 105 13.54 3.57 -25.60
N SER A 106 14.82 3.45 -25.95
CA SER A 106 15.90 4.22 -25.31
C SER A 106 15.65 5.73 -25.34
N GLY A 107 15.19 6.26 -26.47
CA GLY A 107 14.81 7.67 -26.61
C GLY A 107 13.65 8.10 -25.71
N ALA A 108 12.76 7.18 -25.34
CA ALA A 108 11.67 7.46 -24.40
C ALA A 108 12.20 7.69 -22.98
N TYR A 109 13.18 6.89 -22.54
CA TYR A 109 13.85 7.10 -21.25
C TYR A 109 14.60 8.43 -21.21
N GLU A 110 15.32 8.79 -22.27
CA GLU A 110 15.99 10.10 -22.36
C GLU A 110 14.98 11.26 -22.35
N ALA A 111 13.82 11.11 -22.99
CA ALA A 111 12.74 12.10 -22.98
C ALA A 111 12.13 12.33 -21.58
N ALA A 112 12.18 11.32 -20.70
CA ALA A 112 11.63 11.37 -19.34
C ALA A 112 12.67 11.79 -18.27
N LYS A 113 13.96 11.58 -18.51
CA LYS A 113 15.06 11.67 -17.54
C LYS A 113 15.08 12.91 -16.65
N ASN A 114 14.83 14.09 -17.22
CA ASN A 114 14.87 15.38 -16.52
C ASN A 114 13.47 15.99 -16.34
N THR A 115 12.48 15.14 -16.11
CA THR A 115 11.08 15.53 -16.01
C THR A 115 10.42 14.86 -14.81
N ASN A 116 9.20 15.26 -14.48
CA ASN A 116 8.35 14.59 -13.51
C ASN A 116 7.63 13.35 -14.08
N MET A 117 8.01 12.90 -15.28
CA MET A 117 7.56 11.64 -15.84
C MET A 117 8.22 10.45 -15.17
N ARG A 118 7.48 9.36 -15.02
CA ARG A 118 7.98 8.03 -14.66
C ARG A 118 7.48 7.04 -15.70
N LEU A 119 8.42 6.33 -16.31
CA LEU A 119 8.13 5.25 -17.25
C LEU A 119 8.26 3.95 -16.47
N LEU A 120 7.15 3.24 -16.30
CA LEU A 120 7.06 2.11 -15.39
C LEU A 120 6.50 0.90 -16.12
N ASN A 121 7.09 -0.27 -15.89
CA ASN A 121 6.39 -1.52 -16.12
C ASN A 121 5.46 -1.86 -14.93
N TRP A 122 4.65 -2.91 -15.06
CA TRP A 122 3.70 -3.30 -14.01
C TRP A 122 4.36 -3.59 -12.66
N ILE A 123 5.56 -4.20 -12.66
CA ILE A 123 6.30 -4.53 -11.45
C ILE A 123 6.86 -3.24 -10.82
N GLU A 124 7.47 -2.37 -11.63
CA GLU A 124 8.03 -1.09 -11.17
C GLU A 124 6.95 -0.16 -10.60
N PHE A 125 5.74 -0.18 -11.17
CA PHE A 125 4.60 0.54 -10.62
C PHE A 125 4.22 0.02 -9.23
N GLN A 126 4.15 -1.30 -9.06
CA GLN A 126 3.86 -1.88 -7.75
C GLN A 126 4.96 -1.57 -6.73
N GLU A 127 6.23 -1.70 -7.12
CA GLU A 127 7.39 -1.36 -6.29
C GLU A 127 7.35 0.10 -5.80
N LEU A 128 6.89 1.02 -6.66
CA LEU A 128 6.75 2.43 -6.32
C LEU A 128 5.72 2.68 -5.20
N PHE A 129 4.66 1.87 -5.12
CA PHE A 129 3.54 2.08 -4.20
C PHE A 129 3.44 1.05 -3.07
N VAL A 130 4.22 -0.03 -3.09
CA VAL A 130 4.07 -1.17 -2.16
C VAL A 130 4.20 -0.77 -0.69
N GLU A 131 5.13 0.11 -0.34
CA GLU A 131 5.31 0.56 1.04
C GLU A 131 4.07 1.32 1.54
N ARG A 132 3.58 2.24 0.72
CA ARG A 132 2.37 3.02 1.03
C ARG A 132 1.14 2.12 1.11
N TRP A 133 1.01 1.16 0.19
CA TRP A 133 -0.07 0.17 0.19
C TRP A 133 -0.05 -0.72 1.45
N ILE A 134 1.14 -1.18 1.87
CA ILE A 134 1.30 -1.95 3.11
C ILE A 134 0.78 -1.15 4.30
N ASN A 135 1.19 0.11 4.42
CA ASN A 135 0.87 0.95 5.57
C ASN A 135 -0.60 1.41 5.59
N ASN A 136 -1.16 1.75 4.43
CA ASN A 136 -2.48 2.37 4.34
C ASN A 136 -3.62 1.37 4.13
N TYR A 137 -3.33 0.15 3.64
CA TYR A 137 -4.35 -0.84 3.34
C TYR A 137 -4.08 -2.20 3.98
N MET A 138 -2.94 -2.83 3.70
CA MET A 138 -2.69 -4.21 4.13
C MET A 138 -2.70 -4.34 5.66
N LEU A 139 -1.91 -3.52 6.35
CA LEU A 139 -1.77 -3.58 7.81
C LEU A 139 -3.07 -3.20 8.54
N PRO A 140 -3.75 -2.09 8.19
CA PRO A 140 -5.04 -1.76 8.80
C PRO A 140 -6.10 -2.85 8.58
N ARG A 141 -6.11 -3.48 7.41
CA ARG A 141 -7.03 -4.59 7.11
C ARG A 141 -6.69 -5.83 7.93
N ILE A 142 -5.43 -6.25 7.98
CA ILE A 142 -5.01 -7.39 8.84
C ILE A 142 -5.40 -7.14 10.28
N TYR A 143 -5.15 -5.93 10.80
CA TYR A 143 -5.52 -5.58 12.17
C TYR A 143 -7.03 -5.69 12.39
N ARG A 144 -7.85 -5.07 11.53
CA ARG A 144 -9.32 -5.11 11.62
C ARG A 144 -9.86 -6.54 11.58
N GLU A 145 -9.37 -7.37 10.67
CA GLU A 145 -9.84 -8.74 10.52
C GLU A 145 -9.35 -9.65 11.64
N ALA A 146 -8.16 -9.39 12.20
CA ALA A 146 -7.59 -10.15 13.30
C ALA A 146 -8.04 -9.69 14.69
N ASP A 147 -8.62 -8.48 14.82
CA ASP A 147 -8.99 -7.89 16.11
C ASP A 147 -9.86 -8.81 16.99
N PRO A 148 -10.91 -9.49 16.46
CA PRO A 148 -11.66 -10.46 17.26
C PRO A 148 -10.78 -11.61 17.73
N LEU A 149 -9.92 -12.15 16.85
CA LEU A 149 -9.03 -13.25 17.20
C LEU A 149 -8.03 -12.85 18.29
N ILE A 150 -7.47 -11.63 18.21
CA ILE A 150 -6.58 -11.05 19.22
C ILE A 150 -7.32 -10.96 20.55
N GLU A 151 -8.53 -10.40 20.58
CA GLU A 151 -9.35 -10.31 21.79
C GLU A 151 -9.62 -11.69 22.41
N TYR A 152 -9.98 -12.68 21.59
CA TYR A 152 -10.31 -14.03 22.06
C TYR A 152 -9.11 -14.81 22.57
N THR A 153 -7.89 -14.50 22.12
CA THR A 153 -6.66 -15.21 22.50
C THR A 153 -5.82 -14.45 23.53
N GLU A 154 -6.15 -13.19 23.81
CA GLU A 154 -5.44 -12.37 24.78
C GLU A 154 -5.30 -13.08 26.14
N PRO A 155 -4.07 -13.29 26.64
CA PRO A 155 -3.83 -14.12 27.81
C PRO A 155 -4.40 -13.51 29.10
N VAL A 156 -4.65 -12.20 29.12
CA VAL A 156 -5.10 -11.46 30.31
C VAL A 156 -6.41 -10.69 30.02
N ASN A 157 -7.44 -11.38 29.54
CA ASN A 157 -8.76 -10.77 29.25
C ASN A 157 -9.86 -11.30 30.18
N SER A 158 -10.02 -10.66 31.35
CA SER A 158 -10.99 -11.07 32.37
C SER A 158 -12.45 -11.01 31.90
N ARG A 159 -12.78 -10.17 30.91
CA ARG A 159 -14.12 -10.12 30.31
C ARG A 159 -14.38 -11.38 29.50
N ILE A 160 -13.45 -11.79 28.66
CA ILE A 160 -13.59 -12.97 27.81
C ILE A 160 -13.61 -14.25 28.65
N PHE A 161 -12.75 -14.37 29.67
CA PHE A 161 -12.76 -15.54 30.55
C PHE A 161 -14.08 -15.67 31.32
N ARG A 162 -14.63 -14.58 31.89
CA ARG A 162 -15.96 -14.62 32.51
C ARG A 162 -17.07 -15.07 31.57
N LYS A 163 -17.01 -14.65 30.29
CA LYS A 163 -17.96 -15.12 29.27
C LYS A 163 -17.78 -16.60 28.98
N ALA A 164 -16.53 -17.09 28.91
CA ALA A 164 -16.23 -18.50 28.68
C ALA A 164 -16.68 -19.37 29.85
N ASP A 165 -16.44 -18.94 31.10
CA ASP A 165 -16.83 -19.67 32.31
C ASP A 165 -18.35 -19.84 32.45
N ALA A 166 -19.14 -18.94 31.85
CA ALA A 166 -20.60 -19.02 31.81
C ALA A 166 -21.15 -20.00 30.74
N LEU A 167 -20.31 -20.55 29.87
CA LEU A 167 -20.72 -21.50 28.83
C LEU A 167 -20.88 -22.93 29.39
N GLU A 168 -21.62 -23.77 28.66
CA GLU A 168 -21.65 -25.22 28.88
C GLU A 168 -20.26 -25.86 28.72
N LYS A 169 -20.01 -26.98 29.41
CA LYS A 169 -18.70 -27.64 29.46
C LYS A 169 -18.11 -27.97 28.08
N GLU A 170 -18.93 -28.40 27.13
CA GLU A 170 -18.49 -28.69 25.76
C GLU A 170 -17.98 -27.42 25.06
N LYS A 171 -18.69 -26.30 25.22
CA LYS A 171 -18.32 -25.01 24.64
C LYS A 171 -17.10 -24.40 25.32
N GLN A 172 -16.94 -24.59 26.64
CA GLN A 172 -15.71 -24.24 27.36
C GLN A 172 -14.50 -24.97 26.78
N GLN A 173 -14.61 -26.28 26.58
CA GLN A 173 -13.53 -27.08 26.01
C GLN A 173 -13.19 -26.64 24.59
N ARG A 174 -14.21 -26.39 23.75
CA ARG A 174 -14.04 -25.85 22.40
C ARG A 174 -13.33 -24.49 22.40
N PHE A 175 -13.69 -23.60 23.33
CA PHE A 175 -13.04 -22.31 23.48
C PHE A 175 -11.55 -22.45 23.80
N ILE A 176 -11.18 -23.33 24.74
CA ILE A 176 -9.79 -23.60 25.10
C ILE A 176 -9.01 -24.13 23.89
N THR A 177 -9.54 -25.15 23.21
CA THR A 177 -8.90 -25.74 22.02
C THR A 177 -8.68 -24.72 20.90
N LEU A 178 -9.68 -23.88 20.61
CA LEU A 178 -9.55 -22.84 19.58
C LEU A 178 -8.52 -21.78 19.98
N ARG A 179 -8.46 -21.40 21.26
CA ARG A 179 -7.42 -20.47 21.74
C ARG A 179 -6.03 -21.04 21.58
N GLU A 180 -5.81 -22.29 21.97
CA GLU A 180 -4.52 -22.95 21.82
C GLU A 180 -4.11 -23.08 20.34
N GLN A 181 -5.08 -23.39 19.47
CA GLN A 181 -4.86 -23.52 18.03
C GLN A 181 -4.46 -22.20 17.37
N TYR A 182 -5.11 -21.08 17.73
CA TYR A 182 -4.96 -19.81 17.02
C TYR A 182 -4.12 -18.75 17.76
N GLN A 183 -3.65 -19.02 18.99
CA GLN A 183 -2.86 -18.07 19.78
C GLN A 183 -1.65 -17.53 19.01
N PHE A 184 -0.93 -18.38 18.28
CA PHE A 184 0.26 -17.95 17.54
C PHE A 184 -0.08 -16.96 16.44
N LEU A 185 -1.13 -17.24 15.67
CA LEU A 185 -1.62 -16.35 14.61
C LEU A 185 -2.04 -15.00 15.20
N ALA A 186 -2.73 -15.02 16.35
CA ALA A 186 -3.17 -13.82 17.01
C ALA A 186 -2.01 -12.96 17.54
N TYR A 187 -1.03 -13.58 18.21
CA TYR A 187 0.18 -12.88 18.65
C TYR A 187 0.98 -12.32 17.49
N PHE A 188 1.08 -13.05 16.38
CA PHE A 188 1.73 -12.58 15.17
C PHE A 188 1.02 -11.35 14.58
N ALA A 189 -0.31 -11.39 14.45
CA ALA A 189 -1.11 -10.27 13.98
C ALA A 189 -1.01 -9.05 14.91
N LEU A 190 -1.05 -9.26 16.23
CA LEU A 190 -0.88 -8.21 17.23
C LEU A 190 0.52 -7.56 17.13
N HIS A 191 1.57 -8.38 17.01
CA HIS A 191 2.95 -7.87 16.90
C HIS A 191 3.14 -7.01 15.64
N ILE A 192 2.61 -7.46 14.50
CA ILE A 192 2.63 -6.68 13.24
C ILE A 192 1.90 -5.32 13.42
N SER A 193 0.77 -5.33 14.12
CA SER A 193 -0.07 -4.14 14.35
C SER A 193 0.57 -3.14 15.34
N ILE A 194 1.30 -3.64 16.33
CA ILE A 194 2.05 -2.80 17.27
C ILE A 194 3.24 -2.15 16.58
N GLN A 195 3.99 -2.88 15.75
CA GLN A 195 5.16 -2.31 15.08
C GLN A 195 4.78 -1.18 14.10
N SER A 196 3.63 -1.28 13.43
CA SER A 196 3.15 -0.23 12.52
C SER A 196 2.68 1.03 13.26
N SER A 197 1.93 0.87 14.35
CA SER A 197 1.47 1.99 15.19
C SER A 197 2.60 2.67 15.96
N LEU A 198 3.57 1.90 16.44
CA LEU A 198 4.77 2.42 17.09
C LEU A 198 5.69 3.15 16.11
N ALA A 199 5.89 2.65 14.89
CA ALA A 199 6.64 3.39 13.86
C ALA A 199 6.03 4.76 13.57
N ALA A 200 4.70 4.87 13.58
CA ALA A 200 3.99 6.15 13.44
C ALA A 200 4.18 7.10 14.64
N SER A 201 4.37 6.57 15.85
CA SER A 201 4.51 7.35 17.09
C SER A 201 5.97 7.58 17.54
N PHE A 202 6.94 6.87 16.98
CA PHE A 202 8.37 7.06 17.23
C PHE A 202 9.00 8.21 16.45
N ILE A 203 8.28 8.82 15.51
CA ILE A 203 8.72 10.04 14.83
C ILE A 203 8.68 11.27 15.78
N SER A 204 8.10 11.16 17.00
CA SER A 204 7.97 12.30 17.91
C SER A 204 8.34 12.09 19.39
N ALA A 205 8.90 10.95 19.82
CA ALA A 205 9.15 10.70 21.25
C ALA A 205 10.66 10.64 21.64
N PRO A 206 11.17 11.58 22.47
CA PRO A 206 12.58 11.60 22.94
C PRO A 206 12.92 10.54 24.01
N ILE A 207 12.00 9.62 24.31
CA ILE A 207 12.07 8.71 25.47
C ILE A 207 13.15 7.63 25.31
N PHE A 208 13.51 7.25 24.08
CA PHE A 208 14.48 6.18 23.81
C PHE A 208 15.97 6.59 23.86
N LYS A 209 16.30 7.83 24.23
CA LYS A 209 17.69 8.24 24.48
C LYS A 209 18.22 7.88 25.87
N ARG A 210 17.39 7.29 26.74
CA ARG A 210 17.83 6.85 28.07
C ARG A 210 18.32 5.41 27.98
N PRO A 211 19.50 5.07 28.54
CA PRO A 211 19.94 3.68 28.62
C PRO A 211 18.89 2.87 29.39
N ILE A 212 18.59 1.67 28.89
CA ILE A 212 17.70 0.72 29.57
C ILE A 212 18.31 0.45 30.95
N PRO A 213 17.59 0.71 32.05
CA PRO A 213 18.11 0.42 33.38
C PRO A 213 18.42 -1.07 33.48
N GLU A 214 19.59 -1.39 34.03
CA GLU A 214 19.95 -2.78 34.30
C GLU A 214 18.95 -3.39 35.29
N LEU A 215 18.14 -4.33 34.79
CA LEU A 215 17.28 -5.13 35.65
C LEU A 215 18.16 -6.14 36.39
N PRO A 216 18.05 -6.26 37.72
CA PRO A 216 18.87 -7.17 38.54
C PRO A 216 18.44 -8.64 38.38
N ILE A 217 18.07 -9.09 37.18
CA ILE A 217 17.49 -10.41 36.90
C ILE A 217 18.44 -11.27 36.05
N LYS A 218 19.76 -11.09 36.24
CA LYS A 218 20.75 -12.11 35.88
C LYS A 218 21.75 -12.30 37.02
N LYS A 219 21.26 -12.94 38.09
CA LYS A 219 22.07 -13.82 38.94
C LYS A 219 21.22 -15.04 39.27
N GLY A 220 21.51 -16.13 38.59
CA GLY A 220 20.82 -17.42 38.63
C GLY A 220 21.23 -18.23 37.41
#